data_AF-A0A3C7W443-F1
#
_entry.id   AF-A0A3C7W443-F1
#
_cell.length_a   1.000
_cell.length_b   1.000
_cell.length_c   1.000
_cell.angle_alpha   90.00
_cell.angle_beta   90.00
_cell.angle_gamma   90.00
#
_symmetry.space_group_name_H-M   'P 1'
#
loop_
_entity.id
_entity.type
_entity.pdbx_description
1 polymer ?
#
loop_
_entity_poly.entity_id
_entity_poly.type
_entity_poly.pdbx_seq_one_letter_code
_entity_poly.pdbx_strand_id
1 'polypeptide(L)'
;MVEKSVQRLIARLEDQREFDFISEFAFPLPAMVILDLLGLPEADMDDLKNWSNKMQLFIGSATTSPQKYDLAEEGAIAMAAYFREAIREREQHPGNDLITHLLALREVDDALTEDEVIGTSMLFLFGGHETTTNLIGNGVRALLSHPAQKQQLLADPTLIDSAIEEILRYDGPTGASVRLVKHSHSMHGVHLEAGERVFVMINAANHDHRAFTDPDVFDITRSPNLHLTFNFGPHFCMGAPLARLEGQVAIGEVLRRLPNLALAADSYDYMDTMIMRGVRSMPVRNTP
;
A
#
# COMPACT_ATOMS: atom_id res chain seq x y z
N MET A 1 -2.17 15.89 -8.45
CA MET A 1 -1.17 15.92 -7.37
C MET A 1 -0.15 14.79 -7.54
N VAL A 2 -0.57 13.53 -7.69
CA VAL A 2 0.29 12.35 -7.95
C VAL A 2 1.39 12.63 -8.99
N GLU A 3 1.04 13.09 -10.21
CA GLU A 3 2.02 13.40 -11.26
C GLU A 3 3.09 14.41 -10.83
N LYS A 4 2.71 15.46 -10.10
CA LYS A 4 3.64 16.48 -9.60
C LYS A 4 4.61 15.88 -8.57
N SER A 5 4.09 15.04 -7.67
CA SER A 5 4.89 14.34 -6.67
C SER A 5 5.88 13.36 -7.32
N VAL A 6 5.42 12.60 -8.32
CA VAL A 6 6.28 11.70 -9.12
C VAL A 6 7.38 12.48 -9.84
N GLN A 7 7.04 13.57 -10.53
CA GLN A 7 8.02 14.41 -11.24
C GLN A 7 9.06 15.00 -10.26
N ARG A 8 8.62 15.49 -9.10
CA ARG A 8 9.49 16.03 -8.05
C ARG A 8 10.48 14.98 -7.53
N LEU A 9 10.02 13.76 -7.28
CA LEU A 9 10.88 12.67 -6.79
C LEU A 9 11.85 12.19 -7.87
N ILE A 10 11.36 11.92 -9.09
CA ILE A 10 12.21 11.46 -10.20
C ILE A 10 13.32 12.46 -10.49
N ALA A 11 13.02 13.77 -10.53
CA ALA A 11 14.01 14.80 -10.82
C ALA A 11 15.21 14.79 -9.84
N ARG A 12 15.02 14.30 -8.61
CA ARG A 12 16.10 14.17 -7.62
C ARG A 12 16.98 12.92 -7.84
N LEU A 13 16.51 11.98 -8.65
CA LEU A 13 17.11 10.65 -8.84
C LEU A 13 17.83 10.50 -10.19
N GLU A 14 17.53 11.34 -11.18
CA GLU A 14 18.09 11.23 -12.53
C GLU A 14 19.62 11.26 -12.56
N ASP A 15 20.22 12.11 -11.72
CA ASP A 15 21.68 12.26 -11.62
C ASP A 15 22.33 11.29 -10.60
N GLN A 16 21.52 10.55 -9.84
CA GLN A 16 22.03 9.58 -8.87
C GLN A 16 22.34 8.26 -9.56
N ARG A 17 23.58 7.79 -9.42
CA ARG A 17 24.02 6.52 -10.02
C ARG A 17 23.55 5.29 -9.26
N GLU A 18 23.36 5.42 -7.96
CA GLU A 18 22.95 4.35 -7.06
C GLU A 18 22.15 4.97 -5.92
N PHE A 19 21.02 4.35 -5.58
CA PHE A 19 20.14 4.79 -4.50
C PHE A 19 19.23 3.65 -4.05
N ASP A 20 18.56 3.81 -2.92
CA ASP A 20 17.51 2.89 -2.47
C ASP A 20 16.16 3.37 -2.98
N PHE A 21 15.56 2.60 -3.89
CA PHE A 21 14.29 2.96 -4.52
C PHE A 21 13.13 2.99 -3.51
N ILE A 22 13.18 2.21 -2.43
CA ILE A 22 12.12 2.21 -1.43
C ILE A 22 12.14 3.52 -0.66
N SER A 23 13.28 3.90 -0.06
CA SER A 23 13.35 5.10 0.78
C SER A 23 13.30 6.40 -0.02
N GLU A 24 13.85 6.41 -1.23
CA GLU A 24 13.97 7.65 -2.02
C GLU A 24 12.79 7.89 -2.97
N PHE A 25 11.98 6.87 -3.29
CA PHE A 25 10.87 7.00 -4.23
C PHE A 25 9.56 6.32 -3.78
N ALA A 26 9.58 4.99 -3.57
CA ALA A 26 8.35 4.22 -3.38
C ALA A 26 7.65 4.56 -2.05
N PHE A 27 8.38 4.86 -0.99
CA PHE A 27 7.85 5.31 0.29
C PHE A 27 7.36 6.77 0.27
N PRO A 28 8.17 7.76 -0.14
CA PRO A 28 7.76 9.16 -0.03
C PRO A 28 6.57 9.49 -0.94
N LEU A 29 6.43 8.85 -2.11
CA LEU A 29 5.33 9.16 -3.04
C LEU A 29 3.93 9.04 -2.39
N PRO A 30 3.50 7.85 -1.96
CA PRO A 30 2.16 7.68 -1.41
C PRO A 30 2.00 8.36 -0.04
N ALA A 31 3.10 8.54 0.72
CA ALA A 31 3.08 9.35 1.93
C ALA A 31 2.70 10.81 1.63
N MET A 32 3.31 11.46 0.63
CA MET A 32 2.93 12.82 0.24
C MET A 32 1.49 12.89 -0.29
N VAL A 33 1.05 11.86 -1.04
CA VAL A 33 -0.30 11.79 -1.61
C VAL A 33 -1.35 11.72 -0.50
N ILE A 34 -1.16 10.87 0.50
CA ILE A 34 -2.14 10.70 1.58
C ILE A 34 -2.16 11.91 2.53
N LEU A 35 -1.02 12.55 2.77
CA LEU A 35 -0.95 13.78 3.55
C LEU A 35 -1.73 14.91 2.87
N ASP A 36 -1.53 15.11 1.56
CA ASP A 36 -2.28 16.10 0.78
C ASP A 36 -3.79 15.80 0.80
N LEU A 37 -4.18 14.53 0.63
CA LEU A 37 -5.59 14.12 0.68
C LEU A 37 -6.24 14.39 2.05
N LEU A 38 -5.50 14.19 3.14
CA LEU A 38 -5.94 14.48 4.50
C LEU A 38 -5.78 15.96 4.88
N GLY A 39 -5.20 16.79 4.01
CA GLY A 39 -4.93 18.21 4.27
C GLY A 39 -3.84 18.44 5.31
N LEU A 40 -2.95 17.47 5.54
CA LEU A 40 -1.88 17.51 6.54
C LEU A 40 -0.57 18.05 5.92
N PRO A 41 0.27 18.75 6.70
CA PRO A 41 1.53 19.28 6.18
C PRO A 41 2.58 18.17 5.97
N GLU A 42 3.34 18.27 4.88
CA GLU A 42 4.43 17.33 4.54
C GLU A 42 5.51 17.25 5.64
N ALA A 43 5.66 18.31 6.44
CA ALA A 43 6.62 18.38 7.54
C ALA A 43 6.35 17.37 8.68
N ASP A 44 5.12 16.89 8.80
CA ASP A 44 4.72 15.95 9.87
C ASP A 44 4.94 14.49 9.47
N MET A 45 5.45 14.23 8.25
CA MET A 45 5.62 12.89 7.69
C MET A 45 6.45 11.97 8.59
N ASP A 46 7.52 12.46 9.21
CA ASP A 46 8.41 11.64 10.04
C ASP A 46 7.72 11.14 11.31
N ASP A 47 6.93 11.99 11.97
CA ASP A 47 6.15 11.62 13.15
C ASP A 47 5.05 10.62 12.79
N LEU A 48 4.32 10.88 11.71
CA LEU A 48 3.25 10.01 11.21
C LEU A 48 3.78 8.63 10.78
N LYS A 49 4.97 8.60 10.17
CA LYS A 49 5.69 7.36 9.85
C LYS A 49 6.09 6.61 11.10
N ASN A 50 6.66 7.29 12.10
CA ASN A 50 7.07 6.68 13.34
C ASN A 50 5.88 6.02 14.07
N TRP A 51 4.74 6.71 14.15
CA TRP A 51 3.53 6.15 14.75
C TRP A 51 2.96 4.98 13.93
N SER A 52 2.97 5.07 12.60
CA SER A 52 2.54 3.98 11.70
C SER A 52 3.39 2.72 11.89
N ASN A 53 4.72 2.86 11.95
CA ASN A 53 5.65 1.74 12.21
C ASN A 53 5.37 1.06 13.55
N LYS A 54 5.07 1.84 14.60
CA LYS A 54 4.68 1.30 15.91
C LYS A 54 3.38 0.51 15.83
N MET A 55 2.36 1.05 15.16
CA MET A 55 1.08 0.38 14.96
C MET A 55 1.21 -0.90 14.11
N GLN A 56 2.11 -0.91 13.11
CA GLN A 56 2.39 -2.05 12.25
C GLN A 56 2.86 -3.29 13.05
N LEU A 57 3.51 -3.11 14.20
CA LEU A 57 3.88 -4.22 15.09
C LEU A 57 2.65 -5.03 15.54
N PHE A 58 1.50 -4.39 15.69
CA PHE A 58 0.23 -5.04 16.00
C PHE A 58 -0.51 -5.54 14.76
N ILE A 59 -0.56 -4.72 13.70
CA ILE A 59 -1.34 -4.99 12.50
C ILE A 59 -0.68 -6.11 11.68
N GLY A 60 -1.24 -7.32 11.76
CA GLY A 60 -0.86 -8.41 10.86
C GLY A 60 0.49 -9.08 11.09
N SER A 61 1.22 -8.66 12.13
CA SER A 61 2.47 -9.29 12.51
C SER A 61 2.21 -10.59 13.30
N ALA A 62 2.93 -11.66 12.91
CA ALA A 62 3.08 -12.90 13.66
C ALA A 62 4.20 -12.81 14.71
N THR A 63 4.96 -11.70 14.73
CA THR A 63 6.16 -11.59 15.52
C THR A 63 5.82 -11.47 17.01
N THR A 64 6.45 -12.33 17.80
CA THR A 64 6.43 -12.27 19.26
C THR A 64 7.49 -11.29 19.72
N SER A 65 7.20 -9.99 19.61
CA SER A 65 8.05 -8.95 20.22
C SER A 65 7.58 -8.66 21.63
N PRO A 66 8.48 -8.62 22.64
CA PRO A 66 8.19 -8.00 23.92
C PRO A 66 7.68 -6.57 23.66
N GLN A 67 6.67 -6.11 24.42
CA GLN A 67 6.10 -4.77 24.33
C GLN A 67 5.39 -4.42 23.00
N LYS A 68 5.13 -5.40 22.12
CA LYS A 68 4.39 -5.17 20.86
C LYS A 68 3.08 -4.39 21.06
N TYR A 69 2.30 -4.76 22.08
CA TYR A 69 1.04 -4.10 22.39
C TYR A 69 1.26 -2.69 22.94
N ASP A 70 2.20 -2.53 23.87
CA ASP A 70 2.51 -1.22 24.48
C ASP A 70 2.99 -0.21 23.43
N LEU A 71 3.88 -0.63 22.51
CA LEU A 71 4.37 0.23 21.43
C LEU A 71 3.26 0.58 20.43
N ALA A 72 2.44 -0.40 20.05
CA ALA A 72 1.32 -0.15 19.13
C ALA A 72 0.27 0.78 19.76
N GLU A 73 -0.01 0.63 21.05
CA GLU A 73 -0.86 1.53 21.82
C GLU A 73 -0.27 2.94 21.87
N GLU A 74 1.03 3.08 22.16
CA GLU A 74 1.72 4.38 22.17
C GLU A 74 1.60 5.09 20.81
N GLY A 75 1.85 4.37 19.71
CA GLY A 75 1.71 4.89 18.35
C GLY A 75 0.27 5.31 18.02
N ALA A 76 -0.71 4.46 18.38
CA ALA A 76 -2.12 4.76 18.17
C ALA A 76 -2.59 5.98 18.97
N ILE A 77 -2.18 6.11 20.24
CA ILE A 77 -2.52 7.25 21.09
C ILE A 77 -1.93 8.54 20.53
N ALA A 78 -0.65 8.53 20.13
CA ALA A 78 0.01 9.70 19.58
C ALA A 78 -0.65 10.15 18.26
N MET A 79 -0.91 9.21 17.35
CA MET A 79 -1.59 9.49 16.09
C MET A 79 -3.03 9.97 16.29
N ALA A 80 -3.77 9.38 17.23
CA ALA A 80 -5.13 9.84 17.57
C ALA A 80 -5.12 11.25 18.17
N ALA A 81 -4.13 11.59 18.99
CA ALA A 81 -3.97 12.94 19.54
C ALA A 81 -3.69 13.97 18.44
N TYR A 82 -2.84 13.62 17.47
CA TYR A 82 -2.57 14.45 16.30
C TYR A 82 -3.83 14.69 15.46
N PHE A 83 -4.56 13.63 15.10
CA PHE A 83 -5.79 13.78 14.32
C PHE A 83 -6.88 14.54 15.06
N ARG A 84 -6.95 14.41 16.39
CA ARG A 84 -7.89 15.20 17.20
C ARG A 84 -7.60 16.69 17.09
N GLU A 85 -6.33 17.09 17.10
CA GLU A 85 -5.98 18.49 16.90
C GLU A 85 -6.24 18.94 15.46
N ALA A 86 -5.90 18.12 14.47
CA ALA A 86 -6.19 18.39 13.07
C ALA A 86 -7.69 18.60 12.85
N ILE A 87 -8.55 17.76 13.44
CA ILE A 87 -10.01 17.87 13.38
C ILE A 87 -10.50 19.19 14.00
N ARG A 88 -10.02 19.56 15.19
CA ARG A 88 -10.39 20.83 15.85
C ARG A 88 -10.02 22.05 15.01
N GLU A 89 -8.90 21.99 14.32
CA GLU A 89 -8.50 23.02 13.36
C GLU A 89 -9.54 23.14 12.23
N ARG A 90 -9.97 22.01 11.64
CA ARG A 90 -10.96 21.99 10.53
C ARG A 90 -12.37 22.38 10.98
N GLU A 91 -12.75 22.12 12.24
CA GLU A 91 -14.02 22.60 12.80
C GLU A 91 -14.07 24.15 12.83
N GLN A 92 -12.93 24.81 13.02
CA GLN A 92 -12.84 26.28 13.02
C GLN A 92 -12.53 26.85 11.63
N HIS A 93 -11.75 26.13 10.84
CA HIS A 93 -11.26 26.54 9.52
C HIS A 93 -11.42 25.38 8.53
N PRO A 94 -12.64 25.14 8.01
CA PRO A 94 -12.88 24.05 7.06
C PRO A 94 -12.01 24.18 5.80
N GLY A 95 -11.39 23.07 5.41
CA GLY A 95 -10.54 22.96 4.22
C GLY A 95 -11.26 22.35 3.02
N ASN A 96 -10.48 21.90 2.04
CA ASN A 96 -10.95 21.07 0.93
C ASN A 96 -10.21 19.73 0.96
N ASP A 97 -10.27 19.08 2.12
CA ASP A 97 -9.55 17.85 2.47
C ASP A 97 -10.50 16.79 3.02
N LEU A 98 -10.02 15.55 3.09
CA LEU A 98 -10.82 14.41 3.53
C LEU A 98 -11.31 14.56 4.98
N ILE A 99 -10.54 15.18 5.87
CA ILE A 99 -10.96 15.42 7.26
C ILE A 99 -12.20 16.32 7.29
N THR A 100 -12.19 17.40 6.50
CA THR A 100 -13.33 18.31 6.35
C THR A 100 -14.56 17.58 5.80
N HIS A 101 -14.38 16.70 4.82
CA HIS A 101 -15.49 15.89 4.28
C HIS A 101 -16.05 14.88 5.29
N LEU A 102 -15.20 14.25 6.11
CA LEU A 102 -15.65 13.35 7.18
C LEU A 102 -16.43 14.11 8.26
N LEU A 103 -16.01 15.34 8.60
CA LEU A 103 -16.75 16.21 9.52
C LEU A 103 -18.11 16.62 8.96
N ALA A 104 -18.20 16.98 7.68
CA ALA A 104 -19.48 17.28 7.05
C ALA A 104 -20.45 16.07 7.07
N LEU A 105 -19.92 14.85 6.92
CA LEU A 105 -20.72 13.62 7.05
C LEU A 105 -21.20 13.38 8.48
N ARG A 106 -20.38 13.71 9.49
CA ARG A 106 -20.79 13.65 10.91
C ARG A 106 -22.01 14.54 11.17
N GLU A 107 -22.07 15.72 10.56
CA GLU A 107 -23.20 16.65 10.75
C GLU A 107 -24.49 16.18 10.06
N VAL A 108 -24.39 15.30 9.06
CA VAL A 108 -25.54 14.70 8.39
C VAL A 108 -25.90 13.39 9.09
N ASP A 109 -27.07 13.37 9.73
CA ASP A 109 -27.66 12.19 10.38
C ASP A 109 -26.87 11.61 11.56
N ASP A 110 -25.97 12.38 12.19
CA ASP A 110 -25.05 11.90 13.24
C ASP A 110 -24.31 10.61 12.80
N ALA A 111 -23.96 10.53 11.52
CA ALA A 111 -23.48 9.29 10.91
C ALA A 111 -22.12 8.83 11.44
N LEU A 112 -21.34 9.74 12.05
CA LEU A 112 -20.03 9.46 12.60
C LEU A 112 -19.83 10.20 13.94
N THR A 113 -19.30 9.50 14.94
CA THR A 113 -18.75 10.07 16.16
C THR A 113 -17.36 10.70 15.92
N GLU A 114 -16.88 11.52 16.84
CA GLU A 114 -15.51 12.08 16.76
C GLU A 114 -14.45 10.97 16.69
N ASP A 115 -14.59 9.92 17.50
CA ASP A 115 -13.68 8.78 17.49
C ASP A 115 -13.73 8.02 16.16
N GLU A 116 -14.89 7.95 15.50
CA GLU A 116 -15.00 7.36 14.16
C GLU A 116 -14.35 8.22 13.08
N VAL A 117 -14.40 9.55 13.17
CA VAL A 117 -13.67 10.46 12.28
C VAL A 117 -12.15 10.30 12.47
N ILE A 118 -11.68 10.25 13.73
CA ILE A 118 -10.27 10.01 14.06
C ILE A 118 -9.82 8.65 13.53
N GLY A 119 -10.54 7.58 13.89
CA GLY A 119 -10.21 6.21 13.48
C GLY A 119 -10.21 6.04 11.96
N THR A 120 -11.16 6.67 11.26
CA THR A 120 -11.22 6.68 9.80
C THR A 120 -10.02 7.41 9.19
N SER A 121 -9.65 8.57 9.76
CA SER A 121 -8.47 9.34 9.29
C SER A 121 -7.16 8.56 9.50
N MET A 122 -7.02 7.89 10.64
CA MET A 122 -5.89 6.98 10.91
C MET A 122 -5.86 5.80 9.93
N LEU A 123 -7.03 5.20 9.63
CA LEU A 123 -7.14 4.11 8.66
C LEU A 123 -6.72 4.56 7.26
N PHE A 124 -7.14 5.74 6.81
CA PHE A 124 -6.73 6.30 5.52
C PHE A 124 -5.24 6.57 5.47
N LEU A 125 -4.66 7.19 6.51
CA LEU A 125 -3.24 7.43 6.60
C LEU A 125 -2.44 6.12 6.50
N PHE A 126 -2.74 5.15 7.36
CA PHE A 126 -2.02 3.88 7.42
C PHE A 126 -2.20 3.08 6.12
N GLY A 127 -3.44 2.88 5.69
CA GLY A 127 -3.76 2.10 4.49
C GLY A 127 -3.28 2.73 3.19
N GLY A 128 -3.27 4.06 3.11
CA GLY A 128 -2.95 4.83 1.90
C GLY A 128 -1.47 4.87 1.55
N HIS A 129 -0.56 4.78 2.53
CA HIS A 129 0.88 4.89 2.24
C HIS A 129 1.60 3.55 2.14
N GLU A 130 1.42 2.65 3.11
CA GLU A 130 2.25 1.44 3.19
C GLU A 130 1.96 0.45 2.04
N THR A 131 0.69 0.26 1.72
CA THR A 131 0.29 -0.71 0.67
C THR A 131 0.73 -0.25 -0.71
N THR A 132 0.56 1.03 -1.02
CA THR A 132 0.98 1.63 -2.29
C THR A 132 2.50 1.68 -2.43
N THR A 133 3.22 1.93 -1.33
CA THR A 133 4.70 1.82 -1.30
C THR A 133 5.15 0.46 -1.80
N ASN A 134 4.52 -0.59 -1.29
CA ASN A 134 4.84 -1.96 -1.64
C ASN A 134 4.37 -2.34 -3.05
N LEU A 135 3.22 -1.83 -3.51
CA LEU A 135 2.78 -1.97 -4.90
C LEU A 135 3.85 -1.42 -5.87
N ILE A 136 4.31 -0.20 -5.65
CA ILE A 136 5.29 0.48 -6.51
C ILE A 136 6.64 -0.25 -6.44
N GLY A 137 7.12 -0.55 -5.23
CA GLY A 137 8.39 -1.26 -5.02
C GLY A 137 8.40 -2.65 -5.66
N ASN A 138 7.36 -3.45 -5.41
CA ASN A 138 7.25 -4.80 -5.99
C ASN A 138 7.06 -4.74 -7.51
N GLY A 139 6.29 -3.78 -8.03
CA GLY A 139 6.06 -3.61 -9.46
C GLY A 139 7.34 -3.29 -10.22
N VAL A 140 8.11 -2.30 -9.75
CA VAL A 140 9.41 -1.98 -10.35
C VAL A 140 10.36 -3.16 -10.24
N ARG A 141 10.44 -3.83 -9.08
CA ARG A 141 11.27 -5.03 -8.92
C ARG A 141 10.90 -6.14 -9.91
N ALA A 142 9.60 -6.41 -10.08
CA ALA A 142 9.10 -7.43 -11.00
C ALA A 142 9.47 -7.10 -12.45
N LEU A 143 9.26 -5.85 -12.89
CA LEU A 143 9.60 -5.40 -14.23
C LEU A 143 11.12 -5.46 -14.49
N LEU A 144 11.95 -5.05 -13.53
CA LEU A 144 13.41 -5.14 -13.65
C LEU A 144 13.91 -6.59 -13.68
N SER A 145 13.20 -7.50 -13.02
CA SER A 145 13.50 -8.95 -13.05
C SER A 145 12.98 -9.64 -14.31
N HIS A 146 12.10 -9.00 -15.09
CA HIS A 146 11.52 -9.53 -16.33
C HIS A 146 11.74 -8.56 -17.50
N PRO A 147 12.97 -8.48 -18.06
CA PRO A 147 13.31 -7.48 -19.07
C PRO A 147 12.41 -7.49 -20.32
N ALA A 148 11.90 -8.65 -20.73
CA ALA A 148 10.95 -8.77 -21.84
C ALA A 148 9.62 -8.04 -21.56
N GLN A 149 9.06 -8.22 -20.36
CA GLN A 149 7.85 -7.52 -19.92
C GLN A 149 8.10 -6.01 -19.81
N LYS A 150 9.24 -5.61 -19.25
CA LYS A 150 9.66 -4.19 -19.20
C LYS A 150 9.75 -3.58 -20.60
N GLN A 151 10.42 -4.26 -21.53
CA GLN A 151 10.56 -3.79 -22.91
C GLN A 151 9.21 -3.69 -23.62
N GLN A 152 8.31 -4.64 -23.40
CA GLN A 152 6.97 -4.62 -23.96
C GLN A 152 6.17 -3.41 -23.45
N LEU A 153 6.21 -3.13 -22.14
CA LEU A 153 5.55 -1.95 -21.55
C LEU A 153 6.16 -0.62 -22.04
N LEU A 154 7.47 -0.56 -22.24
CA LEU A 154 8.14 0.61 -22.83
C LEU A 154 7.75 0.83 -24.30
N ALA A 155 7.57 -0.25 -25.06
CA ALA A 155 7.17 -0.19 -26.46
C ALA A 155 5.69 0.17 -26.62
N ASP A 156 4.84 -0.25 -25.68
CA ASP A 156 3.41 0.05 -25.65
C ASP A 156 2.96 0.50 -24.24
N PRO A 157 3.04 1.81 -23.96
CA PRO A 157 2.58 2.37 -22.68
C PRO A 157 1.09 2.19 -22.41
N THR A 158 0.27 1.82 -23.41
CA THR A 158 -1.16 1.55 -23.19
C THR A 158 -1.40 0.29 -22.36
N LEU A 159 -0.37 -0.55 -22.20
CA LEU A 159 -0.41 -1.74 -21.35
C LEU A 159 -0.31 -1.43 -19.85
N ILE A 160 -0.10 -0.18 -19.44
CA ILE A 160 0.13 0.16 -18.03
C ILE A 160 -1.02 -0.30 -17.12
N ASP A 161 -2.27 -0.19 -17.56
CA ASP A 161 -3.43 -0.61 -16.76
C ASP A 161 -3.41 -2.11 -16.46
N SER A 162 -3.19 -2.92 -17.51
CA SER A 162 -3.09 -4.37 -17.39
C SER A 162 -1.84 -4.79 -16.60
N ALA A 163 -0.73 -4.06 -16.76
CA ALA A 163 0.49 -4.29 -16.00
C ALA A 163 0.29 -4.06 -14.50
N ILE A 164 -0.44 -3.02 -14.10
CA ILE A 164 -0.75 -2.78 -12.67
C ILE A 164 -1.60 -3.89 -12.08
N GLU A 165 -2.63 -4.37 -12.78
CA GLU A 165 -3.42 -5.51 -12.30
C GLU A 165 -2.57 -6.79 -12.20
N GLU A 166 -1.64 -7.02 -13.15
CA GLU A 166 -0.73 -8.17 -13.05
C GLU A 166 0.25 -8.03 -11.89
N ILE A 167 0.81 -6.85 -11.63
CA ILE A 167 1.68 -6.61 -10.49
C ILE A 167 0.92 -6.88 -9.19
N LEU A 168 -0.32 -6.37 -9.08
CA LEU A 168 -1.18 -6.60 -7.93
C LEU A 168 -1.45 -8.09 -7.73
N ARG A 169 -1.66 -8.87 -8.79
CA ARG A 169 -1.82 -10.32 -8.70
C ARG A 169 -0.51 -11.02 -8.29
N TYR A 170 0.57 -10.77 -9.02
CA TYR A 170 1.82 -11.52 -8.99
C TYR A 170 2.65 -11.29 -7.73
N ASP A 171 2.78 -10.05 -7.27
CA ASP A 171 3.51 -9.74 -6.03
C ASP A 171 2.88 -8.54 -5.33
N GLY A 172 1.55 -8.58 -5.20
CA GLY A 172 0.77 -7.52 -4.57
C GLY A 172 1.14 -7.27 -3.10
N PRO A 173 0.82 -6.08 -2.58
CA PRO A 173 1.29 -5.64 -1.26
C PRO A 173 0.61 -6.35 -0.08
N THR A 174 -0.46 -7.13 -0.31
CA THR A 174 -1.26 -7.78 0.73
C THR A 174 -1.18 -9.30 0.64
N GLY A 175 -0.42 -9.92 1.53
CA GLY A 175 -0.22 -11.37 1.61
C GLY A 175 -1.41 -12.13 2.20
N ALA A 176 -2.08 -11.56 3.20
CA ALA A 176 -3.21 -12.21 3.86
C ALA A 176 -4.23 -11.19 4.40
N SER A 177 -5.46 -11.65 4.60
CA SER A 177 -6.47 -10.93 5.37
C SER A 177 -7.00 -11.82 6.50
N VAL A 178 -7.34 -11.23 7.64
CA VAL A 178 -7.79 -11.98 8.82
C VAL A 178 -9.31 -11.86 8.96
N ARG A 179 -9.95 -12.97 9.32
CA ARG A 179 -11.37 -13.03 9.71
C ARG A 179 -11.50 -13.74 11.05
N LEU A 180 -12.55 -13.41 11.80
CA LEU A 180 -12.94 -14.11 13.02
C LEU A 180 -14.14 -14.99 12.74
N VAL A 181 -14.07 -16.25 13.18
CA VAL A 181 -15.17 -17.20 13.06
C VAL A 181 -16.28 -16.79 14.03
N LYS A 182 -17.41 -16.32 13.51
CA LYS A 182 -18.53 -15.85 14.33
C LYS A 182 -19.31 -16.99 14.99
N HIS A 183 -19.51 -18.09 14.27
CA HIS A 183 -20.24 -19.27 14.71
C HIS A 183 -19.49 -20.52 14.26
N SER A 184 -19.41 -21.56 15.09
CA SER A 184 -18.73 -22.80 14.71
C SER A 184 -19.42 -23.44 13.51
N HIS A 185 -18.65 -23.81 12.49
CA HIS A 185 -19.15 -24.42 11.26
C HIS A 185 -18.07 -25.23 10.55
N SER A 186 -18.46 -26.02 9.56
CA SER A 186 -17.51 -26.72 8.69
C SER A 186 -17.42 -26.04 7.33
N MET A 187 -16.19 -25.86 6.84
CA MET A 187 -15.90 -25.26 5.54
C MET A 187 -14.75 -26.04 4.87
N HIS A 188 -14.95 -26.46 3.62
CA HIS A 188 -13.97 -27.25 2.86
C HIS A 188 -13.39 -28.46 3.62
N GLY A 189 -14.22 -29.13 4.44
CA GLY A 189 -13.81 -30.31 5.21
C GLY A 189 -13.06 -30.01 6.52
N VAL A 190 -12.88 -28.74 6.88
CA VAL A 190 -12.29 -28.30 8.15
C VAL A 190 -13.40 -27.80 9.08
N HIS A 191 -13.39 -28.22 10.35
CA HIS A 191 -14.25 -27.64 11.38
C HIS A 191 -13.56 -26.40 11.97
N LEU A 192 -14.27 -25.28 11.99
CA LEU A 192 -13.82 -24.01 12.55
C LEU A 192 -14.64 -23.70 13.79
N GLU A 193 -13.97 -23.35 14.88
CA GLU A 193 -14.60 -23.00 16.15
C GLU A 193 -14.85 -21.49 16.25
N ALA A 194 -15.96 -21.10 16.89
CA ALA A 194 -16.24 -19.69 17.16
C ALA A 194 -15.09 -19.03 17.95
N GLY A 195 -14.65 -17.85 17.47
CA GLY A 195 -13.54 -17.10 18.06
C GLY A 195 -12.18 -17.38 17.41
N GLU A 196 -12.04 -18.43 16.59
CA GLU A 196 -10.81 -18.67 15.84
C GLU A 196 -10.53 -17.58 14.81
N ARG A 197 -9.24 -17.33 14.57
CA ARG A 197 -8.77 -16.45 13.50
C ARG A 197 -8.46 -17.28 12.26
N VAL A 198 -9.05 -16.90 11.14
CA VAL A 198 -8.76 -17.47 9.83
C VAL A 198 -7.94 -16.48 9.04
N PHE A 199 -6.75 -16.91 8.61
CA PHE A 199 -5.90 -16.17 7.68
C PHE A 199 -6.23 -16.59 6.26
N VAL A 200 -6.87 -15.69 5.52
CA VAL A 200 -7.15 -15.86 4.10
C VAL A 200 -5.90 -15.42 3.33
N MET A 201 -5.14 -16.40 2.84
CA MET A 201 -3.87 -16.17 2.13
C MET A 201 -4.14 -15.65 0.71
N ILE A 202 -4.15 -14.33 0.56
CA ILE A 202 -4.46 -13.63 -0.70
C ILE A 202 -3.43 -13.95 -1.77
N ASN A 203 -2.14 -13.95 -1.42
CA ASN A 203 -1.07 -14.27 -2.39
C ASN A 203 -1.20 -15.70 -2.93
N ALA A 204 -1.62 -16.65 -2.09
CA ALA A 204 -1.86 -18.03 -2.53
C ALA A 204 -3.06 -18.10 -3.48
N ALA A 205 -4.15 -17.38 -3.17
CA ALA A 205 -5.32 -17.31 -4.05
C ALA A 205 -4.99 -16.67 -5.41
N ASN A 206 -4.12 -15.66 -5.43
CA ASN A 206 -3.64 -15.01 -6.66
C ASN A 206 -2.70 -15.90 -7.51
N HIS A 207 -2.19 -17.00 -6.94
CA HIS A 207 -1.39 -18.01 -7.63
C HIS A 207 -2.12 -19.35 -7.79
N ASP A 208 -3.44 -19.38 -7.59
CA ASP A 208 -4.21 -20.60 -7.67
C ASP A 208 -4.39 -21.06 -9.13
N HIS A 209 -3.84 -22.22 -9.47
CA HIS A 209 -3.98 -22.85 -10.80
C HIS A 209 -5.44 -23.14 -11.20
N ARG A 210 -6.38 -23.14 -10.26
CA ARG A 210 -7.81 -23.28 -10.55
C ARG A 210 -8.42 -21.99 -11.10
N ALA A 211 -7.81 -20.85 -10.80
CA ALA A 211 -8.29 -19.52 -11.20
C ALA A 211 -7.43 -18.90 -12.32
N PHE A 212 -6.13 -19.20 -12.36
CA PHE A 212 -5.18 -18.62 -13.31
C PHE A 212 -4.41 -19.71 -14.05
N THR A 213 -4.33 -19.61 -15.37
CA THR A 213 -3.38 -20.38 -16.18
C THR A 213 -1.97 -19.84 -15.94
N ASP A 214 -0.99 -20.73 -15.72
CA ASP A 214 0.41 -20.36 -15.45
C ASP A 214 0.56 -19.20 -14.44
N PRO A 215 0.07 -19.36 -13.20
CA PRO A 215 0.02 -18.28 -12.20
C PRO A 215 1.40 -17.73 -11.82
N ASP A 216 2.44 -18.58 -11.89
CA ASP A 216 3.81 -18.20 -11.56
C ASP A 216 4.51 -17.41 -12.68
N VAL A 217 3.85 -17.24 -13.84
CA VAL A 217 4.36 -16.41 -14.93
C VAL A 217 3.84 -14.99 -14.75
N PHE A 218 4.77 -14.03 -14.69
CA PHE A 218 4.47 -12.60 -14.73
C PHE A 218 4.18 -12.19 -16.17
N ASP A 219 2.91 -11.89 -16.47
CA ASP A 219 2.42 -11.49 -17.78
C ASP A 219 1.61 -10.20 -17.73
N ILE A 220 2.20 -9.08 -18.17
CA ILE A 220 1.53 -7.77 -18.10
C ILE A 220 0.30 -7.68 -19.00
N THR A 221 0.10 -8.64 -19.91
CA THR A 221 -1.06 -8.71 -20.82
C THR A 221 -2.18 -9.62 -20.33
N ARG A 222 -2.01 -10.21 -19.13
CA ARG A 222 -2.96 -11.18 -18.57
C ARG A 222 -4.38 -10.62 -18.53
N SER A 223 -5.30 -11.28 -19.22
CA SER A 223 -6.71 -10.97 -19.21
C SER A 223 -7.55 -12.24 -19.41
N PRO A 224 -8.62 -12.47 -18.61
CA PRO A 224 -9.02 -11.68 -17.44
C PRO A 224 -8.04 -11.81 -16.26
N ASN A 225 -8.01 -10.81 -15.37
CA ASN A 225 -7.13 -10.80 -14.20
C ASN A 225 -7.92 -10.54 -12.89
N LEU A 226 -8.66 -11.56 -12.43
CA LEU A 226 -9.58 -11.45 -11.29
C LEU A 226 -8.86 -11.71 -9.95
N HIS A 227 -7.81 -10.93 -9.67
CA HIS A 227 -7.03 -11.07 -8.44
C HIS A 227 -7.79 -10.56 -7.20
N LEU A 228 -7.38 -11.01 -6.01
CA LEU A 228 -8.00 -10.67 -4.73
C LEU A 228 -7.20 -9.69 -3.87
N THR A 229 -6.19 -9.03 -4.45
CA THR A 229 -5.30 -8.08 -3.75
C THR A 229 -6.06 -6.94 -3.07
N PHE A 230 -7.16 -6.47 -3.67
CA PHE A 230 -8.05 -5.47 -3.06
C PHE A 230 -9.16 -6.07 -2.19
N ASN A 231 -9.06 -7.34 -1.82
CA ASN A 231 -10.10 -8.12 -1.15
C ASN A 231 -11.41 -8.22 -1.96
N PHE A 232 -12.48 -8.70 -1.33
CA PHE A 232 -13.79 -8.86 -1.95
C PHE A 232 -14.91 -8.57 -0.93
N GLY A 233 -16.09 -8.17 -1.43
CA GLY A 233 -17.29 -7.94 -0.62
C GLY A 233 -17.29 -6.56 0.07
N PRO A 234 -17.92 -6.42 1.25
CA PRO A 234 -18.06 -5.13 1.94
C PRO A 234 -16.74 -4.46 2.33
N HIS A 235 -15.65 -5.23 2.38
CA HIS A 235 -14.30 -4.74 2.67
C HIS A 235 -13.42 -4.68 1.41
N PHE A 236 -14.03 -4.61 0.21
CA PHE A 236 -13.28 -4.25 -1.00
C PHE A 236 -12.56 -2.92 -0.79
N CYS A 237 -11.29 -2.86 -1.17
CA CYS A 237 -10.43 -1.72 -0.88
C CYS A 237 -11.00 -0.42 -1.45
N MET A 238 -11.37 0.49 -0.54
CA MET A 238 -11.88 1.82 -0.92
C MET A 238 -10.83 2.64 -1.67
N GLY A 239 -9.55 2.46 -1.34
CA GLY A 239 -8.42 3.13 -1.98
C GLY A 239 -7.99 2.54 -3.33
N ALA A 240 -8.65 1.48 -3.83
CA ALA A 240 -8.21 0.79 -5.05
C ALA A 240 -8.08 1.71 -6.28
N PRO A 241 -8.99 2.67 -6.55
CA PRO A 241 -8.81 3.60 -7.67
C PRO A 241 -7.57 4.48 -7.52
N LEU A 242 -7.27 4.96 -6.31
CA LEU A 242 -6.11 5.81 -6.04
C LEU A 242 -4.81 5.00 -6.13
N ALA A 243 -4.75 3.81 -5.53
CA ALA A 243 -3.58 2.93 -5.59
C ALA A 243 -3.23 2.56 -7.05
N ARG A 244 -4.25 2.31 -7.90
CA ARG A 244 -4.05 2.09 -9.34
C ARG A 244 -3.47 3.32 -10.02
N LEU A 245 -4.05 4.50 -9.79
CA LEU A 245 -3.55 5.75 -10.37
C LEU A 245 -2.10 6.02 -9.96
N GLU A 246 -1.77 5.87 -8.68
CA GLU A 246 -0.41 6.02 -8.19
C GLU A 246 0.54 5.01 -8.83
N GLY A 247 0.17 3.73 -8.87
CA GLY A 247 0.96 2.69 -9.54
C GLY A 247 1.20 3.00 -11.02
N GLN A 248 0.15 3.35 -11.76
CA GLN A 248 0.21 3.68 -13.19
C GLN A 248 1.18 4.83 -13.45
N VAL A 249 1.00 5.96 -12.75
CA VAL A 249 1.82 7.16 -12.96
C VAL A 249 3.25 6.92 -12.49
N ALA A 250 3.43 6.34 -11.30
CA ALA A 250 4.75 6.13 -10.72
C ALA A 250 5.60 5.16 -11.54
N ILE A 251 5.06 3.97 -11.86
CA ILE A 251 5.81 2.94 -12.59
C ILE A 251 6.03 3.38 -14.04
N GLY A 252 5.01 3.95 -14.68
CA GLY A 252 5.14 4.48 -16.04
C GLY A 252 6.24 5.53 -16.16
N GLU A 253 6.27 6.52 -15.25
CA GLU A 253 7.28 7.57 -15.27
C GLU A 253 8.67 7.07 -14.88
N VAL A 254 8.79 6.14 -13.91
CA VAL A 254 10.08 5.53 -13.55
C VAL A 254 10.68 4.82 -14.76
N LEU A 255 9.91 4.00 -15.48
CA LEU A 255 10.41 3.31 -16.66
C LEU A 255 10.80 4.29 -17.78
N ARG A 256 10.02 5.35 -17.97
CA ARG A 256 10.25 6.34 -19.02
C ARG A 256 11.47 7.22 -18.76
N ARG A 257 11.68 7.64 -17.50
CA ARG A 257 12.73 8.61 -17.10
C ARG A 257 14.01 7.94 -16.63
N LEU A 258 13.91 6.73 -16.10
CA LEU A 258 15.04 5.91 -15.64
C LEU A 258 15.09 4.59 -16.43
N PRO A 259 15.21 4.63 -17.77
CA PRO A 259 15.08 3.42 -18.61
C PRO A 259 16.19 2.39 -18.32
N ASN A 260 17.34 2.85 -17.86
CA ASN A 260 18.51 2.03 -17.55
C ASN A 260 18.55 1.59 -16.08
N LEU A 261 17.48 1.83 -15.30
CA LEU A 261 17.40 1.37 -13.92
C LEU A 261 17.56 -0.16 -13.88
N ALA A 262 18.42 -0.63 -12.98
CA ALA A 262 18.72 -2.04 -12.76
C ALA A 262 18.83 -2.33 -11.26
N LEU A 263 18.48 -3.55 -10.87
CA LEU A 263 18.63 -4.01 -9.48
C LEU A 263 20.13 -4.10 -9.14
N ALA A 264 20.51 -3.61 -7.95
CA ALA A 264 21.88 -3.64 -7.47
C ALA A 264 22.14 -4.75 -6.43
N ALA A 265 21.12 -5.56 -6.14
CA ALA A 265 21.17 -6.67 -5.18
C ALA A 265 20.42 -7.89 -5.74
N ASP A 266 20.92 -9.08 -5.44
CA ASP A 266 20.31 -10.37 -5.83
C ASP A 266 19.38 -10.95 -4.75
N SER A 267 19.34 -10.33 -3.57
CA SER A 267 18.49 -10.71 -2.44
C SER A 267 18.01 -9.50 -1.67
N TYR A 268 16.86 -9.63 -1.01
CA TYR A 268 16.21 -8.53 -0.30
C TYR A 268 15.76 -8.96 1.09
N ASP A 269 15.84 -8.02 2.03
CA ASP A 269 15.21 -8.16 3.33
C ASP A 269 13.73 -7.79 3.22
N TYR A 270 12.86 -8.78 3.47
CA TYR A 270 11.42 -8.61 3.40
C TYR A 270 10.86 -8.17 4.75
N MET A 271 9.76 -7.43 4.71
CA MET A 271 9.01 -7.09 5.92
C MET A 271 8.59 -8.37 6.64
N ASP A 272 8.83 -8.42 7.95
CA ASP A 272 8.53 -9.57 8.82
C ASP A 272 7.06 -9.53 9.27
N THR A 273 6.16 -9.88 8.35
CA THR A 273 4.71 -9.83 8.54
C THR A 273 4.02 -10.81 7.59
N MET A 274 2.88 -11.37 8.02
CA MET A 274 2.07 -12.26 7.18
C MET A 274 1.06 -11.50 6.32
N ILE A 275 0.72 -10.26 6.71
CA ILE A 275 -0.31 -9.47 6.03
C ILE A 275 0.29 -8.64 4.90
N MET A 276 1.49 -8.09 5.07
CA MET A 276 2.09 -7.23 4.05
C MET A 276 3.21 -7.94 3.31
N ARG A 277 3.43 -7.49 2.07
CA ARG A 277 4.43 -8.05 1.17
C ARG A 277 5.23 -6.92 0.55
N GLY A 278 6.45 -6.74 1.02
CA GLY A 278 7.36 -5.71 0.53
C GLY A 278 8.77 -5.87 1.07
N VAL A 279 9.73 -5.22 0.42
CA VAL A 279 11.13 -5.20 0.84
C VAL A 279 11.42 -3.92 1.63
N ARG A 280 12.31 -3.99 2.63
CA ARG A 280 12.70 -2.81 3.42
C ARG A 280 13.61 -1.86 2.64
N SER A 281 14.38 -2.41 1.72
CA SER A 281 15.38 -1.72 0.92
C SER A 281 15.42 -2.33 -0.46
N MET A 282 15.51 -1.50 -1.50
CA MET A 282 15.76 -1.95 -2.87
C MET A 282 16.86 -1.10 -3.50
N PRO A 283 18.15 -1.46 -3.28
CA PRO A 283 19.25 -0.80 -3.95
C PRO A 283 19.15 -0.98 -5.46
N VAL A 284 19.23 0.13 -6.19
CA VAL A 284 19.17 0.17 -7.66
C VAL A 284 20.32 0.99 -8.20
N ARG A 285 20.77 0.64 -9.40
CA ARG A 285 21.72 1.42 -10.19
C ARG A 285 21.00 2.07 -11.35
N ASN A 286 21.31 3.35 -11.56
CA ASN A 286 20.84 4.14 -12.68
C ASN A 286 22.08 4.57 -13.49
N THR A 287 22.46 3.72 -14.45
CA THR A 287 23.61 3.99 -15.33
C THR A 287 23.13 4.75 -16.58
N PRO A 288 23.74 5.89 -16.93
CA PRO A 288 23.46 6.60 -18.18
C PRO A 288 23.66 5.73 -19.43
#